data_AF-A0AAW1CD63-F1
#
_entry.id   AF-A0AAW1CD63-F1
#
_cell.length_a   1.000
_cell.length_b   1.000
_cell.length_c   1.000
_cell.angle_alpha   90.00
_cell.angle_beta   90.00
_cell.angle_gamma   90.00
#
_symmetry.space_group_name_H-M   'P 1'
#
loop_
_entity.id
_entity.type
_entity.pdbx_description
1 polymer ?
#
loop_
_entity_poly.entity_id
_entity_poly.type
_entity_poly.pdbx_seq_one_letter_code
_entity_poly.pdbx_strand_id
1 'polypeptide(L)'
;MCLKLSTVNRYLCKLGNMGAFLDKPKTEKHNAHGAGNGLRYGLSKPEVYEIVRAEEDEFIVLACDGIWDVMSNEELCEFVKSRLEVSDDLEKVCNWVVDTCLHKGSRDNMSIVLVCFSNAPKVSDEAMKRDADLDKHLESRVEEIMEKSGEEGMPDLAQVMRILSAENIPNLPPGGGLAGKRNIIEAVYNRLNPHRENEGGAGDLEDPW
;
A
#
# COMPACT_ATOMS: atom_id res chain seq x y z
N MET A 1 21.28 -9.77 7.71
CA MET A 1 19.84 -9.59 7.44
C MET A 1 19.13 -9.46 8.78
N CYS A 2 19.02 -8.24 9.29
CA CYS A 2 18.39 -7.98 10.58
C CYS A 2 16.89 -7.90 10.30
N LEU A 3 16.16 -8.98 10.61
CA LEU A 3 14.70 -8.92 10.74
C LEU A 3 14.41 -7.98 11.91
N LYS A 4 14.40 -6.68 11.62
CA LYS A 4 13.84 -5.66 12.50
C LYS A 4 12.33 -5.93 12.53
N LEU A 5 11.90 -6.82 13.41
CA LEU A 5 10.54 -6.86 13.90
C LEU A 5 10.34 -5.60 14.77
N SER A 6 10.36 -4.43 14.14
CA SER A 6 10.03 -3.17 14.82
C SER A 6 8.53 -2.97 14.94
N THR A 7 7.69 -3.84 14.37
CA THR A 7 6.24 -3.71 14.54
C THR A 7 5.51 -5.03 14.26
N VAL A 8 5.13 -5.77 15.31
CA VAL A 8 3.96 -6.67 15.21
C VAL A 8 2.75 -5.79 15.47
N ASN A 9 2.24 -5.15 14.43
CA ASN A 9 0.98 -4.42 14.50
C ASN A 9 -0.15 -5.45 14.40
N ARG A 10 -0.66 -5.89 15.56
CA ARG A 10 -1.82 -6.78 15.62
C ARG A 10 -3.09 -5.93 15.42
N TYR A 11 -3.70 -6.05 14.25
CA TYR A 11 -5.05 -5.53 14.00
C TYR A 11 -6.07 -6.66 14.07
N LEU A 12 -6.69 -6.81 15.24
CA LEU A 12 -7.93 -7.56 15.38
C LEU A 12 -9.07 -6.62 15.03
N CYS A 13 -9.45 -6.54 13.76
CA CYS A 13 -10.45 -5.57 13.37
C CYS A 13 -11.86 -6.10 13.65
N LYS A 14 -12.47 -5.58 14.72
CA LYS A 14 -13.87 -5.84 15.07
C LYS A 14 -14.80 -4.87 14.35
N LEU A 15 -15.84 -5.39 13.68
CA LEU A 15 -17.02 -4.59 13.33
C LEU A 15 -17.87 -4.40 14.60
N GLY A 16 -17.98 -3.16 15.10
CA GLY A 16 -19.12 -2.75 15.93
C GLY A 16 -18.84 -2.15 17.31
N ASN A 17 -17.62 -2.16 17.84
CA ASN A 17 -17.27 -1.35 19.02
C ASN A 17 -15.75 -1.24 19.11
N MET A 18 -15.26 -0.01 19.35
CA MET A 18 -13.86 0.39 19.55
C MET A 18 -12.93 -0.80 19.82
N GLY A 19 -12.25 -1.27 18.77
CA GLY A 19 -11.17 -2.24 18.93
C GLY A 19 -10.11 -1.64 19.85
N ALA A 20 -9.39 -2.50 20.58
CA ALA A 20 -8.20 -2.08 21.31
C ALA A 20 -7.19 -1.57 20.29
N PHE A 21 -7.17 -0.25 20.10
CA PHE A 21 -6.16 0.43 19.36
C PHE A 21 -4.89 0.30 20.20
N LEU A 22 -3.94 -0.52 19.75
CA LEU A 22 -2.57 -0.27 20.16
C LEU A 22 -2.27 1.10 19.56
N ASP A 23 -2.15 2.11 20.42
CA ASP A 23 -1.67 3.45 20.05
C ASP A 23 -0.54 3.29 19.04
N LYS A 24 -0.44 4.22 18.07
CA LYS A 24 0.65 4.25 17.08
C LYS A 24 1.91 3.71 17.75
N PRO A 25 2.48 2.58 17.29
CA PRO A 25 3.71 2.09 17.88
C PRO A 25 4.64 3.28 17.88
N LYS A 26 5.15 3.66 19.06
CA LYS A 26 6.14 4.71 19.13
C LYS A 26 7.29 4.25 18.25
N THR A 27 7.34 4.79 17.04
CA THR A 27 8.45 4.61 16.10
C THR A 27 9.71 5.32 16.62
N GLU A 28 9.64 5.93 17.82
CA GLU A 28 10.79 6.17 18.69
C GLU A 28 11.51 4.86 18.95
N LYS A 29 12.42 4.57 18.03
CA LYS A 29 13.44 3.57 18.13
C LYS A 29 14.23 3.88 19.39
N HIS A 30 13.92 3.22 20.51
CA HIS A 30 14.67 3.31 21.76
C HIS A 30 16.04 2.66 21.57
N ASN A 31 16.93 3.35 20.87
CA ASN A 31 18.34 3.01 20.83
C ASN A 31 18.96 3.65 22.08
N ALA A 32 19.00 2.91 23.19
CA ALA A 32 19.93 3.28 24.23
C ALA A 32 21.33 3.00 23.70
N HIS A 33 21.98 4.05 23.22
CA HIS A 33 23.38 4.04 22.81
C HIS A 33 24.19 4.93 23.76
N GLY A 34 25.36 4.45 24.15
CA GLY A 34 26.28 5.23 24.97
C GLY A 34 27.71 4.94 24.58
N ALA A 35 28.62 5.79 25.06
CA ALA A 35 30.05 5.63 24.86
C ALA A 35 30.78 5.70 26.20
N GLY A 36 31.69 4.76 26.45
CA GLY A 36 32.54 4.72 27.64
C GLY A 36 33.79 3.88 27.37
N ASN A 37 34.95 4.32 27.85
CA ASN A 37 36.25 3.67 27.59
C ASN A 37 36.52 3.36 26.10
N GLY A 38 36.07 4.22 25.18
CA GLY A 38 36.26 4.04 23.74
C GLY A 38 35.32 3.03 23.06
N LEU A 39 34.36 2.46 23.79
CA LEU A 39 33.39 1.48 23.26
C LEU A 39 31.99 2.08 23.14
N ARG A 40 31.27 1.70 22.08
CA ARG A 40 29.83 2.00 21.90
C ARG A 40 29.01 0.76 22.21
N TYR A 41 27.88 0.92 22.90
CA TYR A 41 26.92 -0.17 23.14
C TYR A 41 25.56 0.14 22.52
N GLY A 42 24.78 -0.91 22.26
CA GLY A 42 23.36 -0.84 21.89
C GLY A 42 22.57 -1.89 22.67
N LEU A 43 21.37 -1.55 23.12
CA LEU A 43 20.48 -2.51 23.77
C LEU A 43 19.71 -3.32 22.72
N SER A 44 19.68 -4.65 22.89
CA SER A 44 18.96 -5.59 22.02
C SER A 44 17.76 -6.23 22.75
N LYS A 45 17.11 -5.49 23.65
CA LYS A 45 15.96 -5.98 24.42
C LYS A 45 14.68 -5.84 23.58
N PRO A 46 14.02 -6.92 23.19
CA PRO A 46 12.73 -6.82 22.50
C PRO A 46 11.64 -6.38 23.46
N GLU A 47 10.63 -5.72 22.90
CA GLU A 47 9.36 -5.54 23.57
C GLU A 47 8.47 -6.73 23.28
N VAL A 48 7.88 -7.33 24.31
CA VAL A 48 7.09 -8.57 24.18
C VAL A 48 5.72 -8.34 24.80
N TYR A 49 4.69 -8.61 24.00
CA TYR A 49 3.30 -8.53 24.40
C TYR A 49 2.64 -9.91 24.24
N GLU A 50 2.02 -10.40 25.31
CA GLU A 50 1.15 -11.56 25.25
C GLU A 50 -0.30 -11.10 25.07
N ILE A 51 -0.95 -11.58 24.03
CA ILE A 51 -2.34 -11.23 23.72
C ILE A 51 -3.09 -12.52 23.43
N VAL A 52 -4.07 -12.82 24.28
CA VAL A 52 -4.96 -13.98 24.16
C VAL A 52 -5.72 -13.88 22.83
N ARG A 53 -5.77 -15.00 22.09
CA ARG A 53 -6.53 -15.15 20.84
C ARG A 53 -8.03 -14.95 21.11
N ALA A 54 -8.71 -14.14 20.30
CA ALA A 54 -10.17 -14.13 20.26
C ALA A 54 -10.66 -15.00 19.10
N GLU A 55 -11.91 -15.45 19.17
CA GLU A 55 -12.51 -16.16 18.04
C GLU A 55 -12.62 -15.22 16.84
N GLU A 56 -13.06 -13.98 17.06
CA GLU A 56 -13.22 -12.93 16.04
C GLU A 56 -11.91 -12.44 15.38
N ASP A 57 -10.75 -13.01 15.70
CA ASP A 57 -9.49 -12.61 15.08
C ASP A 57 -9.52 -12.87 13.56
N GLU A 58 -9.26 -11.83 12.76
CA GLU A 58 -9.32 -11.91 11.29
C GLU A 58 -7.95 -12.18 10.67
N PHE A 59 -6.96 -11.31 10.90
CA PHE A 59 -5.61 -11.43 10.34
C PHE A 59 -4.55 -10.65 11.15
N ILE A 60 -3.27 -10.87 10.85
CA ILE A 60 -2.12 -10.11 11.33
C ILE A 60 -1.32 -9.61 10.13
N VAL A 61 -0.85 -8.37 10.20
CA VAL A 61 0.08 -7.78 9.24
C VAL A 61 1.40 -7.48 9.94
N LEU A 62 2.50 -7.96 9.38
CA LEU A 62 3.86 -7.56 9.75
C LEU A 62 4.45 -6.83 8.56
N ALA A 63 4.99 -5.63 8.76
CA ALA A 63 5.59 -4.86 7.68
C ALA A 63 6.76 -4.01 8.19
N CYS A 64 7.69 -3.66 7.30
CA CYS A 64 8.75 -2.68 7.58
C CYS A 64 8.25 -1.22 7.46
N ASP A 65 9.11 -0.29 7.88
CA ASP A 65 8.93 1.16 7.75
C ASP A 65 8.59 1.59 6.32
N GLY A 66 9.17 0.98 5.29
CA GLY A 66 8.80 1.26 3.90
C GLY A 66 7.30 1.13 3.57
N ILE A 67 6.52 0.36 4.35
CA ILE A 67 5.05 0.30 4.25
C ILE A 67 4.39 1.32 5.18
N TRP A 68 4.81 1.34 6.46
CA TRP A 68 4.19 2.17 7.50
C TRP A 68 4.47 3.68 7.36
N ASP A 69 5.50 4.06 6.61
CA ASP A 69 5.84 5.46 6.36
C ASP A 69 4.81 6.15 5.45
N VAL A 70 4.06 5.38 4.65
CA VAL A 70 3.11 5.91 3.65
C VAL A 70 1.67 5.42 3.85
N MET A 71 1.45 4.44 4.72
CA MET A 71 0.11 3.99 5.09
C MET A 71 -0.04 3.95 6.60
N SER A 72 -1.11 4.57 7.09
CA SER A 72 -1.50 4.39 8.48
C SER A 72 -1.93 2.95 8.74
N ASN A 73 -1.87 2.61 10.02
CA ASN A 73 -2.48 1.44 10.62
C ASN A 73 -3.89 1.12 10.09
N GLU A 74 -4.77 2.11 10.10
CA GLU A 74 -6.18 2.00 9.70
C GLU A 74 -6.28 1.85 8.19
N GLU A 75 -5.57 2.69 7.44
CA GLU A 75 -5.54 2.63 5.99
C GLU A 75 -5.10 1.25 5.49
N LEU A 76 -4.03 0.70 6.06
CA LEU A 76 -3.52 -0.60 5.65
C LEU A 76 -4.50 -1.73 5.97
N CYS A 77 -5.15 -1.68 7.14
CA CYS A 77 -6.13 -2.70 7.53
C CYS A 77 -7.38 -2.67 6.66
N GLU A 78 -7.94 -1.49 6.41
CA GLU A 78 -9.08 -1.34 5.52
C GLU A 78 -8.73 -1.77 4.09
N PHE A 79 -7.53 -1.43 3.62
CA PHE A 79 -7.06 -1.83 2.31
C PHE A 79 -6.94 -3.36 2.22
N VAL A 80 -6.21 -4.01 3.14
CA VAL A 80 -6.06 -5.48 3.19
C VAL A 80 -7.41 -6.19 3.26
N LYS A 81 -8.35 -5.71 4.08
CA LYS A 81 -9.72 -6.24 4.13
C LYS A 81 -10.40 -6.18 2.78
N SER A 82 -10.40 -5.00 2.15
CA SER A 82 -11.02 -4.81 0.85
C SER A 82 -10.40 -5.71 -0.24
N ARG A 83 -9.11 -6.04 -0.11
CA ARG A 83 -8.40 -6.91 -1.06
C ARG A 83 -8.67 -8.39 -0.80
N LEU A 84 -8.79 -8.81 0.46
CA LEU A 84 -9.20 -10.17 0.84
C LEU A 84 -10.64 -10.51 0.40
N GLU A 85 -11.52 -9.50 0.32
CA GLU A 85 -12.87 -9.67 -0.26
C GLU A 85 -12.85 -9.86 -1.79
N VAL A 86 -11.74 -9.54 -2.46
CA VAL A 86 -11.59 -9.65 -3.93
C VAL A 86 -10.76 -10.88 -4.32
N SER A 87 -9.83 -11.32 -3.47
CA SER A 87 -8.90 -12.42 -3.76
C SER A 87 -8.52 -13.17 -2.50
N ASP A 88 -8.51 -14.50 -2.56
CA ASP A 88 -8.00 -15.39 -1.50
C ASP A 88 -6.50 -15.70 -1.66
N ASP A 89 -5.91 -15.35 -2.80
CA ASP A 89 -4.46 -15.36 -3.03
C ASP A 89 -3.76 -14.29 -2.18
N LEU A 90 -3.13 -14.71 -1.08
CA LEU A 90 -2.44 -13.81 -0.15
C LEU A 90 -1.18 -13.18 -0.74
N GLU A 91 -0.50 -13.85 -1.68
CA GLU A 91 0.66 -13.28 -2.36
C GLU A 91 0.22 -12.07 -3.19
N LYS A 92 -0.89 -12.23 -3.92
CA LYS A 92 -1.51 -11.15 -4.68
C LYS A 92 -1.93 -9.98 -3.79
N VAL A 93 -2.53 -10.25 -2.62
CA VAL A 93 -2.91 -9.21 -1.66
C VAL A 93 -1.68 -8.46 -1.13
N CYS A 94 -0.61 -9.17 -0.78
CA CYS A 94 0.66 -8.56 -0.38
C CYS A 94 1.26 -7.70 -1.48
N ASN A 95 1.25 -8.16 -2.74
CA ASN A 95 1.76 -7.41 -3.88
C ASN A 95 0.96 -6.12 -4.09
N TRP A 96 -0.37 -6.17 -3.98
CA TRP A 96 -1.19 -4.95 -4.04
C TRP A 96 -0.81 -3.94 -2.95
N VAL A 97 -0.51 -4.38 -1.73
CA VAL A 97 -0.03 -3.47 -0.66
C VAL A 97 1.29 -2.82 -1.05
N VAL A 98 2.27 -3.61 -1.50
CA VAL A 98 3.60 -3.12 -1.88
C VAL A 98 3.51 -2.12 -3.03
N ASP A 99 2.78 -2.45 -4.09
CA ASP A 99 2.56 -1.57 -5.23
C ASP A 99 1.86 -0.28 -4.79
N THR A 100 0.84 -0.38 -3.94
CA THR A 100 0.14 0.81 -3.41
C THR A 100 1.08 1.71 -2.63
N CYS A 101 1.95 1.15 -1.79
CA CYS A 101 2.93 1.92 -1.02
C CYS A 101 3.98 2.59 -1.92
N LEU A 102 4.44 1.89 -2.98
CA LEU A 102 5.30 2.47 -4.00
C LEU A 102 4.63 3.69 -4.65
N HIS A 103 3.36 3.55 -5.03
CA HIS A 103 2.60 4.62 -5.66
C HIS A 103 2.24 5.78 -4.72
N LYS A 104 2.16 5.52 -3.41
CA LYS A 104 2.05 6.55 -2.36
C LYS A 104 3.38 7.25 -2.07
N GLY A 105 4.47 6.83 -2.70
CA GLY A 105 5.77 7.52 -2.66
C GLY A 105 6.81 6.86 -1.77
N SER A 106 6.61 5.61 -1.34
CA SER A 106 7.65 4.88 -0.61
C SER A 106 8.86 4.67 -1.53
N ARG A 107 10.05 4.92 -0.98
CA ARG A 107 11.35 4.75 -1.65
C ARG A 107 12.29 3.82 -0.89
N ASP A 108 11.80 3.19 0.17
CA ASP A 108 12.56 2.24 0.97
C ASP A 108 12.33 0.79 0.49
N ASN A 109 13.09 -0.14 1.03
CA ASN A 109 12.80 -1.56 0.91
C ASN A 109 11.47 -1.88 1.59
N MET A 110 10.60 -2.59 0.88
CA MET A 110 9.28 -2.98 1.36
C MET A 110 9.22 -4.49 1.57
N SER A 111 8.67 -4.91 2.70
CA SER A 111 8.43 -6.31 3.03
C SER A 111 7.19 -6.39 3.89
N ILE A 112 6.30 -7.32 3.56
CA ILE A 112 5.05 -7.57 4.27
C ILE A 112 4.84 -9.07 4.46
N VAL A 113 4.29 -9.44 5.60
CA VAL A 113 3.77 -10.79 5.89
C VAL A 113 2.33 -10.64 6.35
N LEU A 114 1.43 -11.33 5.65
CA LEU A 114 0.01 -11.41 5.98
C LEU A 114 -0.32 -12.80 6.51
N VAL A 115 -0.89 -12.87 7.71
CA VAL A 115 -1.33 -14.12 8.35
C VAL A 115 -2.84 -14.05 8.56
N CYS A 116 -3.60 -14.89 7.86
CA CYS A 116 -5.05 -14.94 7.98
C CYS A 116 -5.48 -16.03 8.99
N PHE A 117 -6.47 -15.71 9.81
CA PHE A 117 -7.16 -16.66 10.69
C PHE A 117 -8.47 -17.13 10.06
N SER A 118 -9.17 -18.02 10.77
CA SER A 118 -10.43 -18.61 10.30
C SER A 118 -11.48 -17.56 9.93
N ASN A 119 -11.56 -16.47 10.68
CA ASN A 119 -12.53 -15.39 10.51
C ASN A 119 -12.05 -14.26 9.59
N ALA A 120 -10.92 -14.43 8.87
CA ALA A 120 -10.50 -13.48 7.85
C ALA A 120 -11.63 -13.24 6.81
N PRO A 121 -11.76 -12.01 6.27
CA PRO A 121 -12.68 -11.71 5.18
C PRO A 121 -12.55 -12.75 4.06
N LYS A 122 -13.70 -13.16 3.53
CA LYS A 122 -13.77 -14.11 2.42
C LYS A 122 -14.12 -13.38 1.15
N VAL A 123 -13.71 -13.96 0.03
CA VAL A 123 -14.06 -13.47 -1.30
C VAL A 123 -15.58 -13.36 -1.43
N SER A 124 -16.05 -12.21 -1.92
CA SER A 124 -17.45 -11.92 -2.18
C SER A 124 -17.64 -11.56 -3.64
N ASP A 125 -18.65 -12.16 -4.27
CA ASP A 125 -19.01 -11.88 -5.67
C ASP A 125 -19.34 -10.39 -5.87
N GLU A 126 -19.99 -9.77 -4.89
CA GLU A 126 -20.30 -8.34 -4.89
C GLU A 126 -19.05 -7.47 -4.81
N ALA A 127 -18.03 -7.87 -4.03
CA ALA A 127 -16.76 -7.16 -3.94
C ALA A 127 -15.96 -7.29 -5.24
N MET A 128 -15.85 -8.49 -5.81
CA MET A 128 -15.20 -8.73 -7.09
C MET A 128 -15.87 -7.94 -8.22
N LYS A 129 -17.21 -7.94 -8.27
CA LYS A 129 -17.96 -7.19 -9.26
C LYS A 129 -17.73 -5.68 -9.14
N ARG A 130 -17.79 -5.12 -7.93
CA ARG A 130 -17.49 -3.70 -7.67
C ARG A 130 -16.06 -3.33 -8.09
N ASP A 131 -15.08 -4.19 -7.80
CA ASP A 131 -13.68 -3.93 -8.13
C ASP A 131 -13.44 -3.94 -9.65
N ALA A 132 -14.09 -4.89 -10.36
CA ALA A 132 -14.05 -4.98 -11.82
C ALA A 132 -14.82 -3.85 -12.53
N ASP A 133 -15.95 -3.41 -11.97
CA ASP A 133 -16.70 -2.26 -12.51
C ASP A 133 -15.90 -0.95 -12.33
N LEU A 134 -15.17 -0.82 -11.21
CA LEU A 134 -14.23 0.29 -11.00
C LEU A 134 -13.07 0.24 -12.00
N ASP A 135 -12.49 -0.94 -12.26
CA ASP A 135 -11.41 -1.07 -13.25
C ASP A 135 -11.89 -0.59 -14.62
N LYS A 136 -13.03 -1.09 -15.11
CA LYS A 136 -13.62 -0.64 -16.38
C LYS A 136 -13.87 0.87 -16.41
N HIS A 137 -14.37 1.43 -15.30
CA HIS A 137 -14.58 2.86 -15.20
C HIS A 137 -13.25 3.63 -15.37
N LEU A 138 -12.19 3.21 -14.67
CA LEU A 138 -10.87 3.82 -14.80
C LEU A 138 -10.29 3.67 -16.21
N GLU A 139 -10.44 2.50 -16.84
CA GLU A 139 -10.02 2.29 -18.24
C GLU A 139 -10.70 3.30 -19.18
N SER A 140 -12.03 3.41 -19.13
CA SER A 140 -12.77 4.38 -19.96
C SER A 140 -12.41 5.82 -19.66
N ARG A 141 -12.18 6.18 -18.38
CA ARG A 141 -11.76 7.54 -18.00
C ARG A 141 -10.39 7.87 -18.58
N VAL A 142 -9.43 6.95 -18.52
CA VAL A 142 -8.09 7.15 -19.10
C VAL A 142 -8.18 7.32 -20.61
N GLU A 143 -8.97 6.49 -21.30
CA GLU A 143 -9.20 6.61 -22.74
C GLU A 143 -9.76 8.00 -23.11
N GLU A 144 -10.78 8.48 -22.40
CA GLU A 144 -11.33 9.81 -22.63
C GLU A 144 -10.33 10.96 -22.38
N ILE A 145 -9.48 10.84 -21.35
CA ILE A 145 -8.45 11.84 -21.05
C ILE A 145 -7.43 11.88 -22.19
N MET A 146 -7.00 10.72 -22.69
CA MET A 146 -6.04 10.62 -23.78
C MET A 146 -6.58 11.16 -25.10
N GLU A 147 -7.88 10.98 -25.38
CA GLU A 147 -8.54 11.53 -26.59
C GLU A 147 -8.70 13.05 -26.54
N LYS A 148 -9.17 13.60 -25.41
CA LYS A 148 -9.43 15.06 -25.28
C LYS A 148 -8.16 15.91 -25.35
N SER A 149 -7.04 15.38 -24.87
CA SER A 149 -5.77 16.11 -24.88
C SER A 149 -5.03 16.01 -26.24
N GLY A 150 -5.55 15.25 -27.21
CA GLY A 150 -4.94 15.13 -28.55
C GLY A 150 -4.80 16.45 -29.32
N GLU A 151 -5.55 17.49 -28.96
CA GLU A 151 -5.49 18.82 -29.62
C GLU A 151 -4.38 19.75 -29.06
N GLU A 152 -3.98 19.58 -27.78
CA GLU A 152 -2.94 20.40 -27.12
C GLU A 152 -1.61 19.65 -26.89
N GLY A 153 -1.59 18.34 -27.14
CA GLY A 153 -0.44 17.45 -26.95
C GLY A 153 -0.77 16.30 -25.99
N MET A 154 -0.25 15.10 -26.29
CA MET A 154 -0.56 13.90 -25.51
C MET A 154 -0.09 14.06 -24.05
N PRO A 155 -0.95 13.79 -23.06
CA PRO A 155 -0.61 14.01 -21.67
C PRO A 155 0.36 12.93 -21.19
N ASP A 156 1.25 13.31 -20.28
CA ASP A 156 2.04 12.31 -19.56
C ASP A 156 1.21 11.60 -18.48
N LEU A 157 1.69 10.46 -17.99
CA LEU A 157 1.01 9.70 -16.94
C LEU A 157 0.78 10.54 -15.67
N ALA A 158 1.68 11.45 -15.31
CA ALA A 158 1.53 12.29 -14.12
C ALA A 158 0.35 13.26 -14.29
N GLN A 159 0.16 13.81 -15.49
CA GLN A 159 -0.98 14.64 -15.84
C GLN A 159 -2.29 13.83 -15.80
N VAL A 160 -2.30 12.60 -16.36
CA VAL A 160 -3.47 11.70 -16.28
C VAL A 160 -3.85 11.41 -14.83
N MET A 161 -2.87 11.03 -13.99
CA MET A 161 -3.08 10.78 -12.56
C MET A 161 -3.58 12.02 -11.82
N ARG A 162 -3.09 13.22 -12.16
CA ARG A 162 -3.55 14.49 -11.59
C ARG A 162 -5.01 14.76 -11.93
N ILE A 163 -5.41 14.53 -13.19
CA ILE A 163 -6.80 14.71 -13.62
C ILE A 163 -7.71 13.73 -12.87
N LEU A 164 -7.38 12.44 -12.85
CA LEU A 164 -8.14 11.42 -12.13
C LEU A 164 -8.24 11.72 -10.63
N SER A 165 -7.17 12.24 -10.01
CA SER A 165 -7.17 12.61 -8.59
C SER A 165 -8.06 13.81 -8.25
N ALA A 166 -8.34 14.67 -9.24
CA ALA A 166 -9.23 15.81 -9.08
C ALA A 166 -10.72 15.43 -9.31
N GLU A 167 -10.97 14.26 -9.89
CA GLU A 167 -12.31 13.70 -10.08
C GLU A 167 -12.78 12.96 -8.83
N ASN A 168 -14.09 12.99 -8.57
CA ASN A 168 -14.68 12.21 -7.48
C ASN A 168 -15.00 10.79 -7.96
N ILE A 169 -13.98 9.92 -7.97
CA ILE A 169 -14.11 8.53 -8.41
C ILE A 169 -14.70 7.70 -7.26
N PRO A 170 -15.93 7.15 -7.39
CA PRO A 170 -16.55 6.37 -6.33
C PRO A 170 -15.88 5.01 -6.16
N ASN A 171 -16.03 4.41 -4.98
CA ASN A 171 -15.64 3.03 -4.67
C ASN A 171 -14.14 2.71 -4.80
N LEU A 172 -13.25 3.71 -4.78
CA LEU A 172 -11.81 3.46 -4.66
C LEU A 172 -11.51 2.59 -3.43
N PRO A 173 -10.49 1.72 -3.50
CA PRO A 173 -10.11 0.88 -2.36
C PRO A 173 -9.83 1.73 -1.12
N PRO A 174 -10.46 1.46 0.03
CA PRO A 174 -10.24 2.23 1.25
C PRO A 174 -8.78 2.11 1.69
N GLY A 175 -8.20 3.19 2.22
CA GLY A 175 -6.78 3.32 2.55
C GLY A 175 -5.83 3.41 1.33
N GLY A 176 -6.08 2.67 0.26
CA GLY A 176 -5.27 2.68 -0.96
C GLY A 176 -5.57 3.85 -1.91
N GLY A 177 -6.83 4.28 -2.00
CA GLY A 177 -7.26 5.34 -2.90
C GLY A 177 -6.90 5.06 -4.37
N LEU A 178 -6.60 6.11 -5.12
CA LEU A 178 -6.19 6.00 -6.53
C LEU A 178 -4.85 5.26 -6.70
N ALA A 179 -3.94 5.37 -5.73
CA ALA A 179 -2.66 4.67 -5.73
C ALA A 179 -2.83 3.14 -5.77
N GLY A 180 -3.88 2.62 -5.11
CA GLY A 180 -4.23 1.20 -5.13
C GLY A 180 -4.77 0.68 -6.47
N LYS A 181 -5.07 1.57 -7.42
CA LYS A 181 -5.49 1.24 -8.79
C LYS A 181 -4.54 1.82 -9.85
N ARG A 182 -3.33 2.25 -9.47
CA ARG A 182 -2.40 2.85 -10.42
C ARG A 182 -1.90 1.87 -11.48
N ASN A 183 -1.68 0.59 -11.15
CA ASN A 183 -1.27 -0.43 -12.14
C ASN A 183 -2.24 -0.56 -13.32
N ILE A 184 -3.56 -0.49 -13.07
CA ILE A 184 -4.54 -0.58 -14.17
C ILE A 184 -4.51 0.69 -15.03
N ILE A 185 -4.37 1.87 -14.40
CA ILE A 185 -4.23 3.15 -15.10
C ILE A 185 -2.97 3.16 -15.97
N GLU A 186 -1.84 2.70 -15.44
CA GLU A 186 -0.57 2.59 -16.16
C GLU A 186 -0.65 1.59 -17.33
N ALA A 187 -1.27 0.44 -17.13
CA ALA A 187 -1.46 -0.56 -18.18
C ALA A 187 -2.27 0.02 -19.36
N VAL A 188 -3.36 0.74 -19.08
CA VAL A 188 -4.18 1.38 -20.13
C VAL A 188 -3.40 2.51 -20.80
N TYR A 189 -2.74 3.36 -20.03
CA TYR A 189 -1.92 4.45 -20.55
C TYR A 189 -0.83 3.93 -21.51
N ASN A 190 -0.10 2.89 -21.11
CA ASN A 190 0.97 2.30 -21.93
C ASN A 190 0.40 1.63 -23.19
N ARG A 191 -0.77 0.98 -23.11
CA ARG A 191 -1.48 0.42 -24.27
C ARG A 191 -1.84 1.49 -25.29
N LEU A 192 -2.24 2.68 -24.83
CA LEU A 192 -2.63 3.81 -25.69
C LEU A 192 -1.43 4.66 -26.13
N ASN A 193 -0.28 4.54 -25.45
CA ASN A 193 0.95 5.27 -25.77
C ASN A 193 2.19 4.34 -25.83
N PRO A 194 2.24 3.40 -26.79
CA PRO A 194 3.31 2.40 -26.87
C PRO A 194 4.68 2.95 -27.32
N HIS A 195 4.75 4.18 -27.84
CA HIS A 195 5.99 4.73 -28.38
C HIS A 195 6.91 5.39 -27.34
N ARG A 196 6.46 5.54 -26.09
CA ARG A 196 7.20 6.26 -25.05
C ARG A 196 8.32 5.46 -24.38
N GLU A 197 8.32 4.12 -24.46
CA GLU A 197 9.43 3.32 -23.91
C GLU A 197 10.80 3.61 -24.57
N ASN A 198 10.81 4.23 -25.76
CA ASN A 198 12.04 4.61 -26.47
C ASN A 198 12.64 5.97 -26.07
N GLU A 199 11.95 6.80 -25.29
CA GLU A 199 12.46 8.13 -24.87
C GLU A 199 12.93 8.18 -23.41
N GLY A 200 12.90 7.04 -22.69
CA GLY A 200 13.28 6.95 -21.26
C GLY A 200 14.60 6.25 -20.94
N GLY A 201 15.43 5.94 -21.95
CA GLY A 201 16.70 5.24 -21.77
C GLY A 201 17.90 6.14 -22.04
N ALA A 202 18.61 6.53 -20.99
CA ALA A 202 19.88 7.27 -20.98
C ALA A 202 19.79 8.78 -21.29
N GLY A 203 19.50 9.57 -20.25
CA GLY A 203 19.68 11.02 -20.24
C GLY A 203 19.68 11.57 -18.83
N ASP A 204 20.88 11.65 -18.24
CA ASP A 204 21.32 12.56 -17.18
C ASP A 204 20.42 12.73 -15.93
N LEU A 205 20.64 11.85 -14.95
CA LEU A 205 20.64 12.24 -13.54
C LEU A 205 22.10 12.53 -13.13
N GLU A 206 22.63 13.68 -13.57
CA GLU A 206 23.66 14.34 -12.78
C GLU A 206 22.98 14.85 -11.51
N ASP A 207 23.25 14.18 -10.38
CA ASP A 207 22.82 14.63 -9.07
C ASP A 207 23.99 15.44 -8.47
N PRO A 208 23.92 16.78 -8.40
CA PRO A 208 24.81 17.52 -7.54
C PRO A 208 24.18 17.50 -6.15
N TRP A 209 24.70 16.65 -5.26
CA TRP A 209 24.89 16.82 -3.81
C TRP A 209 24.99 15.46 -3.11
#